data_AF-A0A947BJM9-F1
#
_entry.id   AF-A0A947BJM9-F1
#
_cell.length_a   1.000
_cell.length_b   1.000
_cell.length_c   1.000
_cell.angle_alpha   90.00
_cell.angle_beta   90.00
_cell.angle_gamma   90.00
#
_symmetry.space_group_name_H-M   'P 1'
#
loop_
_entity.id
_entity.type
_entity.pdbx_description
1 polymer ?
#
loop_
_entity_poly.entity_id
_entity_poly.type
_entity_poly.pdbx_seq_one_letter_code
_entity_poly.pdbx_strand_id
1 'polypeptide(L)'
;LVEDIVATGRSLLPKPGLAALNQRQGAALADALAAIVTIGADDDPLLTGEKLRLARLALDRLLGRHSTEDMLDALFGRFCIGK
;
A
#
# COMPACT_ATOMS: atom_id res chain seq x y z
N LEU A 1 -5.56 -17.69 -1.73
CA LEU A 1 -5.87 -16.30 -2.17
C LEU A 1 -5.31 -15.24 -1.22
N VAL A 2 -5.81 -15.10 0.02
CA VAL A 2 -5.23 -14.15 0.99
C VAL A 2 -3.77 -14.49 1.29
N GLU A 3 -3.47 -15.77 1.50
CA GLU A 3 -2.10 -16.26 1.69
C GLU A 3 -1.18 -15.93 0.50
N ASP A 4 -1.66 -16.08 -0.74
CA ASP A 4 -0.89 -15.77 -1.94
C ASP A 4 -0.56 -14.28 -2.05
N ILE A 5 -1.51 -13.41 -1.67
CA ILE A 5 -1.32 -11.97 -1.61
C ILE A 5 -0.30 -11.60 -0.54
N VAL A 6 -0.38 -12.22 0.65
CA VAL A 6 0.59 -12.02 1.72
C VAL A 6 1.98 -12.49 1.30
N ALA A 7 2.08 -13.66 0.64
CA ALA A 7 3.33 -14.20 0.14
C ALA A 7 3.96 -13.30 -0.94
N THR A 8 3.15 -12.82 -1.88
CA THR A 8 3.58 -11.88 -2.94
C THR A 8 3.97 -10.52 -2.35
N GLY A 9 3.22 -10.03 -1.37
CA GLY A 9 3.55 -8.79 -0.66
C GLY A 9 4.91 -8.90 0.03
N ARG A 10 5.18 -10.01 0.72
CA ARG A 10 6.47 -10.26 1.38
C ARG A 10 7.66 -10.32 0.42
N SER A 11 7.47 -10.75 -0.82
CA SER A 11 8.56 -10.79 -1.82
C SER A 11 8.81 -9.43 -2.48
N LEU A 12 7.78 -8.59 -2.60
CA LEU A 12 7.88 -7.27 -3.23
C LEU A 12 8.25 -6.15 -2.25
N LEU A 13 7.91 -6.29 -0.97
CA LEU A 13 8.19 -5.29 0.05
C LEU A 13 9.66 -5.33 0.48
N PRO A 14 10.30 -4.16 0.74
CA PRO A 14 11.63 -4.12 1.32
C PRO A 14 11.62 -4.79 2.70
N LYS A 15 12.70 -5.51 3.02
CA LYS A 15 12.81 -6.17 4.33
C LYS A 15 12.67 -5.14 5.45
N PRO A 16 11.99 -5.48 6.57
CA PRO A 16 11.90 -4.62 7.74
C PRO A 16 13.30 -4.15 8.14
N GLY A 17 13.51 -2.83 8.19
CA GLY A 17 14.79 -2.21 8.56
C GLY A 17 15.76 -1.88 7.42
N LEU A 18 15.48 -2.25 6.16
CA LEU A 18 16.32 -1.85 5.01
C LEU A 18 15.86 -0.56 4.33
N ALA A 19 14.61 -0.14 4.56
CA ALA A 19 14.08 1.14 4.13
C ALA A 19 13.19 1.69 5.26
N ALA A 20 13.45 2.90 5.71
CA ALA A 20 12.49 3.62 6.54
C ALA A 20 11.28 3.91 5.65
N LEU A 21 10.18 3.18 5.88
CA LEU A 21 8.91 3.51 5.25
C LEU A 21 8.54 4.93 5.68
N ASN A 22 8.30 5.81 4.72
CA ASN A 22 7.78 7.13 5.05
C ASN A 22 6.33 7.00 5.57
N GLN A 23 5.80 8.05 6.21
CA GLN A 23 4.45 8.01 6.79
C GLN A 23 3.37 7.59 5.78
N ARG A 24 3.47 8.03 4.53
CA ARG A 24 2.52 7.69 3.46
C ARG A 24 2.55 6.20 3.10
N GLN A 25 3.74 5.63 3.00
CA GLN A 25 3.94 4.19 2.75
C GLN A 25 3.44 3.35 3.93
N GLY A 26 3.68 3.81 5.17
CA GLY A 26 3.14 3.19 6.37
C GLY A 26 1.62 3.18 6.40
N ALA A 27 0.98 4.30 6.06
CA ALA A 27 -0.48 4.40 5.98
C ALA A 27 -1.07 3.45 4.93
N ALA A 28 -0.48 3.38 3.73
CA ALA A 28 -0.92 2.47 2.67
C ALA A 28 -0.83 0.99 3.10
N LEU A 29 0.20 0.62 3.86
CA LEU A 29 0.31 -0.73 4.41
C LEU A 29 -0.72 -1.00 5.51
N ALA A 30 -1.01 -0.03 6.37
CA ALA A 30 -2.03 -0.14 7.40
C ALA A 30 -3.43 -0.34 6.79
N ASP A 31 -3.75 0.43 5.74
CA ASP A 31 -5.02 0.30 5.01
C ASP A 31 -5.17 -1.07 4.36
N ALA A 32 -4.11 -1.57 3.72
CA ALA A 32 -4.11 -2.90 3.11
C ALA A 32 -4.32 -4.00 4.16
N LEU A 33 -3.64 -3.89 5.30
CA LEU A 33 -3.78 -4.84 6.40
C LEU A 33 -5.21 -4.81 6.96
N ALA A 34 -5.77 -3.63 7.22
CA ALA A 34 -7.12 -3.47 7.74
C ALA A 34 -8.18 -4.12 6.82
N ALA A 35 -8.04 -3.97 5.50
CA ALA A 35 -8.92 -4.61 4.54
C ALA A 35 -8.79 -6.15 4.53
N ILE A 36 -7.58 -6.69 4.74
CA ILE A 36 -7.34 -8.14 4.74
C ILE A 36 -7.84 -8.78 6.04
N VAL A 37 -7.54 -8.21 7.20
CA VAL A 37 -7.89 -8.81 8.50
C VAL A 37 -9.38 -8.81 8.80
N THR A 38 -10.16 -8.01 8.07
CA THR A 38 -11.62 -7.98 8.18
C THR A 38 -12.31 -9.04 7.32
N ILE A 39 -11.56 -9.82 6.51
CA ILE A 39 -12.11 -10.94 5.75
C ILE A 39 -12.43 -12.08 6.73
N GLY A 40 -13.72 -12.39 6.86
CA GLY A 40 -14.22 -13.48 7.69
C GLY A 40 -14.35 -14.79 6.90
N ALA A 41 -14.39 -15.92 7.61
CA ALA A 41 -14.61 -17.23 6.99
C ALA A 41 -16.02 -17.38 6.39
N ASP A 42 -16.99 -16.65 6.93
CA ASP A 42 -18.40 -16.68 6.50
C ASP A 42 -18.77 -15.54 5.54
N ASP A 43 -17.80 -14.73 5.10
CA ASP A 43 -18.05 -13.69 4.10
C ASP A 43 -18.48 -14.32 2.78
N ASP A 44 -19.48 -13.73 2.14
CA ASP A 44 -19.80 -14.11 0.77
C ASP A 44 -18.64 -13.74 -0.19
N PRO A 45 -18.57 -14.40 -1.37
CA PRO A 45 -17.49 -14.14 -2.32
C PRO A 45 -17.42 -12.69 -2.84
N LEU A 46 -18.54 -11.96 -2.88
CA LEU A 46 -18.57 -10.57 -3.34
C LEU A 46 -17.93 -9.65 -2.31
N LEU A 47 -18.27 -9.83 -1.03
CA LEU A 47 -17.72 -9.06 0.08
C LEU A 47 -16.22 -9.36 0.26
N THR A 48 -15.83 -10.62 0.14
CA THR A 48 -14.41 -11.03 0.10
C THR A 48 -13.68 -10.34 -1.06
N GLY A 49 -14.28 -10.36 -2.25
CA GLY A 49 -13.72 -9.71 -3.44
C GLY A 49 -13.53 -8.20 -3.27
N GLU A 50 -14.49 -7.51 -2.66
CA GLU A 50 -14.39 -6.08 -2.40
C GLU A 50 -13.28 -5.74 -1.40
N LYS A 51 -13.18 -6.51 -0.29
CA LYS A 51 -12.09 -6.35 0.69
C LYS A 51 -10.72 -6.55 0.04
N LEU A 52 -10.59 -7.54 -0.84
CA LEU A 52 -9.36 -7.77 -1.61
C LEU A 52 -9.08 -6.65 -2.62
N ARG A 53 -10.12 -6.09 -3.26
CA ARG A 53 -9.98 -4.93 -4.17
C ARG A 53 -9.44 -3.71 -3.42
N LEU A 54 -9.93 -3.45 -2.21
CA LEU A 54 -9.45 -2.37 -1.36
C LEU A 54 -7.99 -2.59 -0.92
N ALA A 55 -7.65 -3.80 -0.50
CA ALA A 55 -6.27 -4.14 -0.14
C ALA A 55 -5.31 -3.94 -1.32
N ARG A 56 -5.70 -4.36 -2.53
CA ARG A 56 -4.93 -4.14 -3.75
C ARG A 56 -4.74 -2.66 -4.07
N LEU A 57 -5.78 -1.84 -3.94
CA LEU A 57 -5.71 -0.41 -4.21
C LEU A 57 -4.73 0.31 -3.26
N ALA A 58 -4.74 -0.07 -1.98
CA ALA A 58 -3.78 0.47 -1.00
C ALA A 58 -2.34 0.06 -1.35
N LEU A 59 -2.12 -1.18 -1.77
CA LEU A 59 -0.81 -1.65 -2.23
C LEU A 59 -0.37 -0.97 -3.55
N ASP A 60 -1.27 -0.68 -4.48
CA ASP A 60 -0.95 0.03 -5.72
C ASP A 60 -0.43 1.45 -5.46
N ARG A 61 -0.95 2.13 -4.42
CA ARG A 61 -0.45 3.43 -3.94
C ARG A 61 0.97 3.31 -3.37
N LEU A 62 1.23 2.25 -2.62
CA LEU A 62 2.55 1.97 -2.06
C LEU A 62 3.61 1.68 -3.12
N LEU A 63 3.26 0.87 -4.13
CA LEU A 63 4.15 0.44 -5.21
C LEU A 63 4.39 1.53 -6.28
N GLY A 64 3.74 2.68 -6.15
CA GLY A 64 3.92 3.80 -7.05
C GLY A 64 3.31 3.60 -8.44
N ARG A 65 2.46 2.58 -8.64
CA ARG A 65 1.74 2.37 -9.93
C ARG A 65 0.78 3.52 -10.28
N HIS A 66 0.47 4.40 -9.31
CA HIS A 66 -0.30 5.63 -9.47
C HIS A 66 0.49 6.89 -9.01
N SER A 67 1.82 6.80 -8.86
CA SER A 67 2.64 7.83 -8.19
C SER A 67 3.39 8.75 -9.17
N THR A 68 2.71 9.29 -10.17
CA THR A 68 3.30 10.38 -10.98
C THR A 68 3.20 11.74 -10.31
N GLU A 69 2.34 11.93 -9.30
CA GLU A 69 2.17 13.24 -8.62
C GLU A 69 3.06 13.42 -7.39
N ASP A 70 3.22 12.37 -6.58
CA ASP A 70 3.99 12.44 -5.32
C ASP A 70 5.51 12.66 -5.52
N MET A 71 6.02 12.36 -6.71
CA MET A 71 7.42 12.61 -7.06
C MET A 71 7.66 14.09 -7.34
N LEU A 72 6.65 14.83 -7.81
CA LEU A 72 6.74 16.27 -8.06
C LEU A 72 6.70 17.07 -6.76
N ASP A 73 5.83 16.72 -5.81
CA ASP A 73 5.77 17.43 -4.53
C ASP A 73 7.04 17.27 -3.68
N ALA A 74 7.68 16.10 -3.70
CA ALA A 74 8.97 15.90 -3.05
C ALA A 74 10.14 16.59 -3.80
N LEU A 75 10.03 16.73 -5.13
CA LEU A 75 11.04 17.42 -5.94
C LEU A 75 10.91 18.94 -5.79
N PHE A 76 9.70 19.50 -5.88
CA PHE A 76 9.42 20.94 -5.80
C PHE A 76 9.30 21.47 -4.36
N GLY A 77 8.89 20.66 -3.40
CA GLY A 77 8.84 21.06 -1.98
C GLY A 77 10.22 21.27 -1.35
N ARG A 78 11.28 20.71 -1.95
CA ARG A 78 12.69 20.94 -1.55
C ARG A 78 13.37 22.08 -2.30
N PHE A 79 12.79 22.57 -3.39
CA PHE A 79 13.23 23.82 -3.99
C PHE A 79 12.53 24.97 -3.25
N CYS A 80 13.21 25.51 -2.25
CA CYS A 80 13.09 26.95 -1.99
C CYS A 80 13.56 27.68 -3.25
N ILE A 81 12.71 27.86 -4.28
CA ILE A 81 12.93 28.90 -5.29
C ILE A 81 12.63 30.22 -4.57
N GLY A 82 13.63 30.73 -3.85
CA GLY A 82 13.45 31.92 -3.02
C GLY A 82 14.55 32.24 -2.00
N LYS A 83 15.73 31.62 -2.08
CA LYS A 83 16.95 32.21 -1.52
C LYS A 83 18.18 31.78 -2.32
#